data_AF-B3DPW2-F1
#
_entry.id   AF-B3DPW2-F1
#
_cell.length_a   1.000
_cell.length_b   1.000
_cell.length_c   1.000
_cell.angle_alpha   90.00
_cell.angle_beta   90.00
_cell.angle_gamma   90.00
#
_symmetry.space_group_name_H-M   'P 1'
#
loop_
_entity.id
_entity.type
_entity.pdbx_description
1 polymer ?
#
loop_
_entity_poly.entity_id
_entity_poly.type
_entity_poly.pdbx_seq_one_letter_code
_entity_poly.pdbx_strand_id
1 'polypeptide(L)'
;MIVGLRALEVEVLDSSGKHLATHPRAYGQASTNSEDPSMQLALLCNKPASWPNSRVRDALPDPLREWLDRQDRQTRNEALQTLKRVDRESGWANAVEAMLSILESTGGADRAGVTLLAARLAEGVAGIEYDDDRPDLSEYDIAFTADVGVQEGGR
;
A
#
# COMPACT_ATOMS: atom_id res chain seq x y z
N MET A 1 -7.15 34.56 -1.37
CA MET A 1 -7.35 33.37 -0.53
C MET A 1 -7.53 33.86 0.89
N ILE A 2 -8.61 33.46 1.54
CA ILE A 2 -8.94 33.81 2.93
C ILE A 2 -8.90 32.50 3.74
N VAL A 3 -8.33 32.54 4.94
CA VAL A 3 -8.29 31.38 5.84
C VAL A 3 -9.04 31.73 7.11
N GLY A 4 -10.09 30.99 7.41
CA GLY A 4 -10.87 31.08 8.65
C GLY A 4 -10.35 30.08 9.68
N LEU A 5 -10.06 30.55 10.90
CA LEU A 5 -9.61 29.72 12.02
C LEU A 5 -10.74 29.59 13.04
N ARG A 6 -11.34 28.40 13.13
CA ARG A 6 -12.40 28.07 14.08
C ARG A 6 -11.86 27.30 15.29
N ALA A 7 -12.73 27.04 16.26
CA ALA A 7 -12.39 26.29 17.46
C ALA A 7 -11.93 24.86 17.17
N LEU A 8 -12.42 24.21 16.11
CA LEU A 8 -12.08 22.83 15.77
C LEU A 8 -11.66 22.64 14.32
N GLU A 9 -11.70 23.70 13.52
CA GLU A 9 -11.59 23.61 12.06
C GLU A 9 -10.82 24.79 11.49
N VAL A 10 -10.22 24.58 10.31
CA VAL A 10 -9.62 25.59 9.46
C VAL A 10 -10.38 25.58 8.14
N GLU A 11 -10.99 26.70 7.78
CA GLU A 11 -11.73 26.87 6.53
C GLU A 11 -10.88 27.63 5.51
N VAL A 12 -10.78 27.14 4.29
CA VAL A 12 -10.12 27.81 3.17
C VAL A 12 -11.19 28.38 2.25
N LEU A 13 -11.13 29.67 1.97
CA LEU A 13 -12.06 30.37 1.08
C LEU A 13 -11.30 31.08 -0.05
N ASP A 14 -11.98 31.25 -1.18
CA ASP A 14 -11.47 32.09 -2.25
C ASP A 14 -11.55 33.59 -1.89
N SER A 15 -11.07 34.47 -2.77
CA SER A 15 -11.09 35.92 -2.55
C SER A 15 -12.50 36.55 -2.53
N SER A 16 -13.52 35.81 -2.98
CA SER A 16 -14.93 36.24 -2.93
C SER A 16 -15.66 35.75 -1.68
N GLY A 17 -14.99 34.95 -0.84
CA GLY A 17 -15.59 34.33 0.34
C GLY A 17 -16.32 33.02 0.03
N LYS A 18 -16.15 32.43 -1.17
CA LYS A 18 -16.68 31.10 -1.48
C LYS A 18 -15.82 30.05 -0.78
N HIS A 19 -16.48 29.12 -0.10
CA HIS A 19 -15.83 28.01 0.59
C HIS A 19 -15.13 27.06 -0.41
N LEU A 20 -13.88 26.70 -0.11
CA LEU A 20 -13.08 25.76 -0.90
C LEU A 20 -12.86 24.44 -0.16
N ALA A 21 -12.49 24.48 1.12
CA ALA A 21 -12.22 23.27 1.92
C ALA A 21 -12.32 23.55 3.42
N THR A 22 -12.62 22.52 4.21
CA THR A 22 -12.55 22.53 5.68
C THR A 22 -11.60 21.43 6.14
N HIS A 23 -10.70 21.74 7.07
CA HIS A 23 -9.80 20.78 7.68
C HIS A 23 -9.97 20.79 9.21
N PRO A 24 -9.93 19.62 9.88
CA PRO A 24 -9.87 19.59 11.33
C PRO A 24 -8.60 20.31 11.82
N ARG A 25 -8.78 21.15 12.83
CA ARG A 25 -7.70 21.90 13.45
C ARG A 25 -6.94 20.99 14.41
N ALA A 26 -5.69 20.72 14.08
CA ALA A 26 -4.78 19.99 14.94
C ALA A 26 -3.91 20.95 15.77
N TYR A 27 -3.59 20.53 17.00
CA TYR A 27 -2.89 21.34 18.00
C TYR A 27 -1.54 20.71 18.33
N GLY A 28 -0.47 21.50 18.40
CA GLY A 28 0.87 21.02 18.75
C GLY A 28 1.98 21.98 18.32
N GLN A 29 3.22 21.66 18.72
CA GLN A 29 4.44 22.38 18.28
C GLN A 29 5.06 21.78 17.02
N ALA A 30 4.64 20.57 16.64
CA ALA A 30 5.00 19.96 15.37
C ALA A 30 4.05 20.49 14.28
N SER A 31 4.56 20.58 13.04
CA SER A 31 3.71 20.87 11.88
C SER A 31 2.65 19.77 11.75
N THR A 32 1.41 20.08 12.11
CA THR A 32 0.27 19.19 11.91
C THR A 32 -0.41 19.51 10.59
N ASN A 33 -0.57 18.50 9.75
CA ASN A 33 -1.17 18.64 8.42
C ASN A 33 -2.19 17.51 8.20
N SER A 34 -3.42 17.90 7.85
CA SER A 34 -4.58 17.02 7.67
C SER A 34 -4.78 16.55 6.22
N GLU A 35 -3.83 16.82 5.32
CA GLU A 35 -3.94 16.44 3.92
C GLU A 35 -3.74 14.94 3.74
N ASP A 36 -4.69 14.30 3.06
CA ASP A 36 -4.61 12.91 2.62
C ASP A 36 -3.32 12.67 1.81
N PRO A 37 -2.43 11.76 2.28
CA PRO A 37 -1.19 11.40 1.58
C PRO A 37 -1.43 10.94 0.14
N SER A 38 -2.60 10.36 -0.15
CA SER A 38 -2.99 9.86 -1.46
C SER A 38 -2.91 10.94 -2.55
N MET A 39 -3.15 12.21 -2.18
CA MET A 39 -3.16 13.34 -3.12
C MET A 39 -1.81 13.53 -3.82
N GLN A 40 -0.70 13.09 -3.22
CA GLN A 40 0.63 13.16 -3.83
C GLN A 40 0.91 12.03 -4.82
N LEU A 41 0.15 10.93 -4.81
CA LEU A 41 0.39 9.77 -5.67
C LEU A 41 0.39 10.12 -7.15
N ALA A 42 -0.53 11.01 -7.58
CA ALA A 42 -0.59 11.44 -8.97
C ALA A 42 0.69 12.15 -9.43
N LEU A 43 1.23 13.05 -8.60
CA LEU A 43 2.50 13.73 -8.84
C LEU A 43 3.68 12.76 -8.78
N LEU A 44 3.65 11.85 -7.81
CA LEU A 44 4.73 10.92 -7.54
C LEU A 44 4.92 9.89 -8.68
N CYS A 45 3.83 9.41 -9.27
CA CYS A 45 3.87 8.58 -10.47
C CYS A 45 4.51 9.31 -11.67
N ASN A 46 4.32 10.62 -11.78
CA ASN A 46 4.91 11.43 -12.86
C ASN A 46 6.38 11.79 -12.58
N LYS A 47 6.73 11.99 -11.30
CA LYS A 47 8.08 12.38 -10.86
C LYS A 47 8.57 11.45 -9.73
N PRO A 48 8.93 10.19 -10.06
CA PRO A 48 9.32 9.18 -9.07
C PRO A 48 10.62 9.53 -8.32
N ALA A 49 11.43 10.44 -8.85
CA ALA A 49 12.60 10.99 -8.15
C ALA A 49 12.24 11.75 -6.86
N SER A 50 10.98 12.14 -6.69
CA SER A 50 10.49 12.83 -5.49
C SER A 50 10.19 11.88 -4.32
N TRP A 51 10.30 10.57 -4.54
CA TRP A 51 10.00 9.52 -3.55
C TRP A 51 10.65 9.74 -2.17
N PRO A 52 11.97 10.00 -2.06
CA PRO A 52 12.62 10.10 -0.75
C PRO A 52 12.06 11.22 0.14
N ASN A 53 11.46 12.25 -0.46
CA ASN A 53 10.90 13.41 0.22
C ASN A 53 9.36 13.47 0.10
N SER A 54 8.73 12.36 -0.26
CA SER A 54 7.27 12.30 -0.47
C SER A 54 6.53 11.98 0.82
N ARG A 55 5.35 12.56 1.00
CA ARG A 55 4.48 12.22 2.14
C ARG A 55 3.92 10.81 2.08
N VAL A 56 3.74 10.31 0.86
CA VAL A 56 3.35 8.92 0.63
C VAL A 56 4.35 8.00 1.34
N ARG A 57 5.65 8.26 1.22
CA ARG A 57 6.69 7.50 1.92
C ARG A 57 6.54 7.55 3.45
N ASP A 58 6.27 8.73 4.01
CA ASP A 58 6.13 8.94 5.45
C ASP A 58 4.87 8.30 6.04
N ALA A 59 3.79 8.22 5.25
CA ALA A 59 2.51 7.66 5.66
C ALA A 59 2.42 6.13 5.53
N LEU A 60 3.40 5.49 4.89
CA LEU A 60 3.40 4.03 4.72
C LEU A 60 4.02 3.31 5.94
N PRO A 61 3.54 2.10 6.27
CA PRO A 61 4.18 1.21 7.24
C PRO A 61 5.64 0.90 6.89
N ASP A 62 6.48 0.71 7.90
CA ASP A 62 7.93 0.48 7.75
C ASP A 62 8.26 -0.65 6.74
N PRO A 63 7.62 -1.84 6.78
CA PRO A 63 7.99 -2.93 5.87
C PRO A 63 7.76 -2.56 4.39
N LEU A 64 6.62 -1.93 4.09
CA LEU A 64 6.27 -1.52 2.73
C LEU A 64 7.15 -0.35 2.27
N ARG A 65 7.44 0.60 3.17
CA ARG A 65 8.34 1.73 2.88
C ARG A 65 9.75 1.26 2.56
N GLU A 66 10.31 0.40 3.40
CA GLU A 66 11.66 -0.15 3.23
C GLU A 66 11.78 -0.99 1.97
N TRP A 67 10.74 -1.76 1.65
CA TRP A 67 10.69 -2.50 0.39
C TRP A 67 10.73 -1.54 -0.80
N LEU A 68 9.89 -0.50 -0.83
CA LEU A 68 9.87 0.52 -1.89
C LEU A 68 11.19 1.31 -2.00
N ASP A 69 11.88 1.56 -0.88
CA ASP A 69 13.17 2.24 -0.85
C ASP A 69 14.28 1.41 -1.53
N ARG A 70 14.19 0.08 -1.48
CA ARG A 70 15.13 -0.85 -2.09
C ARG A 70 14.89 -1.10 -3.58
N GLN A 71 13.70 -0.77 -4.09
CA GLN A 71 13.35 -1.04 -5.48
C GLN A 71 14.04 -0.09 -6.47
N ASP A 72 14.26 -0.60 -7.68
CA ASP A 72 14.66 0.24 -8.80
C ASP A 72 13.53 1.20 -9.22
N ARG A 73 13.86 2.16 -10.08
CA ARG A 73 12.92 3.21 -10.50
C ARG A 73 11.65 2.65 -11.15
N GLN A 74 11.77 1.59 -11.95
CA GLN A 74 10.64 1.02 -12.68
C GLN A 74 9.71 0.30 -11.72
N THR A 75 10.23 -0.66 -10.96
CA THR A 75 9.46 -1.45 -10.00
C THR A 75 8.76 -0.56 -8.97
N ARG A 76 9.46 0.45 -8.44
CA ARG A 76 8.87 1.42 -7.53
C ARG A 76 7.71 2.19 -8.17
N ASN A 77 7.86 2.63 -9.42
CA ASN A 77 6.81 3.37 -10.10
C ASN A 77 5.58 2.50 -10.38
N GLU A 78 5.78 1.23 -10.74
CA GLU A 78 4.69 0.28 -10.96
C GLU A 78 3.90 0.00 -9.68
N ALA A 79 4.60 -0.15 -8.55
CA ALA A 79 3.97 -0.28 -7.23
C ALA A 79 3.18 0.99 -6.86
N LEU A 80 3.75 2.18 -7.07
CA LEU A 80 3.05 3.45 -6.80
C LEU A 80 1.82 3.65 -7.69
N GLN A 81 1.87 3.23 -8.96
CA GLN A 81 0.70 3.24 -9.84
C GLN A 81 -0.39 2.28 -9.37
N THR A 82 0.00 1.11 -8.87
CA THR A 82 -0.92 0.14 -8.28
C THR A 82 -1.59 0.74 -7.04
N LEU A 83 -0.80 1.28 -6.11
CA LEU A 83 -1.32 1.94 -4.90
C LEU A 83 -2.28 3.07 -5.26
N LYS A 84 -1.93 3.95 -6.21
CA LYS A 84 -2.80 5.03 -6.70
C LYS A 84 -4.12 4.53 -7.28
N ARG A 85 -4.08 3.42 -8.01
CA ARG A 85 -5.29 2.84 -8.60
C ARG A 85 -6.21 2.32 -7.51
N VAL A 86 -5.67 1.50 -6.62
CA VAL A 86 -6.42 0.81 -5.58
C VAL A 86 -6.95 1.79 -4.54
N ASP A 87 -6.17 2.81 -4.19
CA ASP A 87 -6.62 3.94 -3.37
C ASP A 87 -7.90 4.60 -3.91
N ARG A 88 -7.98 4.80 -5.24
CA ARG A 88 -9.19 5.38 -5.87
C ARG A 88 -10.41 4.46 -5.83
N GLU A 89 -10.18 3.14 -5.84
CA GLU A 89 -11.25 2.14 -5.91
C GLU A 89 -11.73 1.71 -4.52
N SER A 90 -10.82 1.63 -3.54
CA SER A 90 -11.06 1.02 -2.23
C SER A 90 -10.67 1.91 -1.04
N GLY A 91 -10.07 3.08 -1.28
CA GLY A 91 -9.59 4.01 -0.27
C GLY A 91 -8.18 3.71 0.24
N TRP A 92 -7.48 4.75 0.70
CA TRP A 92 -6.09 4.70 1.14
C TRP A 92 -5.78 3.60 2.16
N ALA A 93 -6.58 3.49 3.23
CA ALA A 93 -6.34 2.53 4.30
C ALA A 93 -6.35 1.08 3.77
N ASN A 94 -7.39 0.71 3.02
CA ASN A 94 -7.53 -0.61 2.42
C ASN A 94 -6.44 -0.89 1.39
N ALA A 95 -6.03 0.13 0.62
CA ALA A 95 -4.96 0.00 -0.37
C ALA A 95 -3.60 -0.28 0.27
N VAL A 96 -3.27 0.42 1.36
CA VAL A 96 -2.03 0.23 2.11
C VAL A 96 -2.02 -1.12 2.81
N GLU A 97 -3.12 -1.51 3.46
CA GLU A 97 -3.26 -2.80 4.14
C GLU A 97 -3.15 -3.97 3.17
N ALA A 98 -3.84 -3.89 2.02
CA ALA A 98 -3.76 -4.92 0.99
C ALA A 98 -2.34 -5.04 0.42
N MET A 99 -1.69 -3.92 0.11
CA MET A 99 -0.33 -3.93 -0.43
C MET A 99 0.69 -4.48 0.56
N LEU A 100 0.54 -4.16 1.85
CA LEU A 100 1.37 -4.73 2.91
C LEU A 100 1.17 -6.25 3.04
N SER A 101 -0.08 -6.71 3.07
CA SER A 101 -0.39 -8.14 3.22
C SER A 101 0.10 -8.98 2.04
N ILE A 102 0.00 -8.45 0.82
CA ILE A 102 0.55 -9.10 -0.38
C ILE A 102 2.08 -9.12 -0.35
N LEU A 103 2.70 -8.04 0.12
CA LEU A 103 4.15 -7.98 0.31
C LEU A 103 4.64 -9.02 1.31
N GLU A 104 3.96 -9.17 2.45
CA GLU A 104 4.35 -10.12 3.49
C GLU A 104 4.17 -11.58 3.05
N SER A 105 3.14 -11.86 2.23
CA SER A 105 2.86 -13.21 1.74
C SER A 105 3.70 -13.64 0.54
N THR A 106 4.06 -12.70 -0.36
CA THR A 106 4.70 -13.02 -1.65
C THR A 106 6.11 -12.47 -1.80
N GLY A 107 6.52 -11.52 -0.94
CA GLY A 107 7.78 -10.77 -1.09
C GLY A 107 7.74 -9.65 -2.14
N GLY A 108 6.58 -9.42 -2.78
CA GLY A 108 6.39 -8.35 -3.76
C GLY A 108 4.99 -7.71 -3.68
N ALA A 109 4.73 -6.72 -4.53
CA ALA A 109 3.45 -6.01 -4.55
C ALA A 109 2.78 -6.15 -5.91
N ASP A 110 2.26 -7.35 -6.20
CA ASP A 110 1.60 -7.63 -7.48
C ASP A 110 0.26 -6.89 -7.60
N ARG A 111 -0.04 -6.38 -8.79
CA ARG A 111 -1.25 -5.55 -8.99
C ARG A 111 -2.54 -6.32 -8.74
N ALA A 112 -2.62 -7.58 -9.18
CA ALA A 112 -3.87 -8.33 -9.16
C ALA A 112 -4.26 -8.71 -7.74
N GLY A 113 -3.30 -9.25 -6.97
CA GLY A 113 -3.45 -9.59 -5.57
C GLY A 113 -3.82 -8.37 -4.73
N VAL A 114 -3.12 -7.25 -4.91
CA VAL A 114 -3.42 -6.01 -4.16
C VAL A 114 -4.82 -5.49 -4.48
N THR A 115 -5.22 -5.49 -5.76
CA THR A 115 -6.56 -5.03 -6.16
C THR A 115 -7.66 -5.92 -5.57
N LEU A 116 -7.49 -7.24 -5.66
CA LEU A 116 -8.47 -8.20 -5.14
C LEU A 116 -8.61 -8.08 -3.61
N LEU A 117 -7.49 -8.05 -2.89
CA LEU A 117 -7.51 -7.97 -1.44
C LEU A 117 -8.07 -6.63 -0.95
N ALA A 118 -7.71 -5.51 -1.58
CA ALA A 118 -8.25 -4.21 -1.20
C ALA A 118 -9.76 -4.10 -1.43
N ALA A 119 -10.26 -4.65 -2.53
CA ALA A 119 -11.69 -4.72 -2.78
C ALA A 119 -12.41 -5.53 -1.70
N ARG A 120 -11.85 -6.69 -1.31
CA ARG A 120 -12.36 -7.52 -0.23
C ARG A 120 -12.39 -6.78 1.12
N LEU A 121 -11.32 -6.07 1.46
CA LEU A 121 -11.24 -5.25 2.68
C LEU A 121 -12.30 -4.13 2.67
N ALA A 122 -12.49 -3.46 1.52
CA ALA A 122 -13.49 -2.42 1.37
C ALA A 122 -14.93 -2.94 1.50
N GLU A 123 -15.20 -4.18 1.08
CA GLU A 123 -16.49 -4.86 1.29
C GLU A 123 -16.69 -5.32 2.74
N GLY A 124 -15.67 -5.24 3.59
CA GLY A 124 -15.73 -5.66 5.00
C GLY A 124 -15.75 -7.18 5.19
N VAL A 125 -15.33 -7.94 4.18
CA VAL A 125 -15.31 -9.41 4.25
C VAL A 125 -14.07 -9.85 5.02
N ALA A 126 -14.27 -10.26 6.27
CA ALA A 126 -13.20 -10.77 7.14
C ALA A 126 -12.39 -11.88 6.46
N GLY A 127 -11.10 -11.94 6.78
CA GLY A 127 -10.22 -13.04 6.40
C GLY A 127 -10.81 -14.37 6.88
N ILE A 128 -10.66 -15.42 6.07
CA ILE A 128 -10.97 -16.77 6.52
C ILE A 128 -9.69 -17.27 7.19
N GLU A 129 -9.69 -17.31 8.53
CA GLU A 129 -8.68 -18.06 9.26
C GLU A 129 -9.00 -19.55 9.11
N TYR A 130 -8.03 -20.28 8.55
CA TYR A 130 -8.06 -21.72 8.58
C TYR A 130 -7.42 -22.16 9.88
N ASP A 131 -8.02 -23.15 10.54
CA ASP A 131 -7.37 -23.82 11.66
C ASP A 131 -6.02 -24.38 11.19
N ASP A 132 -5.03 -24.38 12.09
CA ASP A 132 -3.65 -24.81 11.77
C ASP A 132 -3.53 -26.33 11.54
N ASP A 133 -4.65 -27.04 11.49
CA ASP A 133 -4.83 -28.39 10.93
C ASP A 133 -4.63 -28.36 9.39
N ARG A 134 -3.51 -27.80 8.95
CA ARG A 134 -3.13 -27.82 7.53
C ARG A 134 -2.86 -29.27 7.14
N PRO A 135 -3.39 -29.74 6.01
CA PRO A 135 -3.02 -31.05 5.48
C PRO A 135 -1.50 -31.18 5.39
N ASP A 136 -0.95 -32.27 5.89
CA ASP A 136 0.47 -32.57 5.73
C ASP A 136 0.77 -32.82 4.25
N LEU A 137 1.44 -31.85 3.63
CA LEU A 137 1.80 -31.91 2.21
C LEU A 137 3.11 -32.66 1.96
N SER A 138 3.78 -33.17 3.01
CA SER A 138 5.04 -33.92 2.86
C SER A 138 4.88 -35.23 2.06
N GLU A 139 3.67 -35.78 1.96
CA GLU A 139 3.38 -36.90 1.05
C GLU A 139 3.60 -36.52 -0.43
N TYR A 140 3.41 -35.26 -0.81
CA TYR A 140 3.69 -34.79 -2.17
C TYR A 140 5.17 -34.53 -2.44
N ASP A 141 5.97 -34.30 -1.40
CA ASP A 141 7.43 -34.16 -1.54
C ASP A 141 8.06 -35.48 -1.99
N ILE A 142 7.45 -36.63 -1.66
CA ILE A 142 7.89 -37.97 -2.10
C ILE A 142 7.80 -38.08 -3.63
N ALA A 143 6.78 -37.49 -4.25
CA ALA A 143 6.62 -37.54 -5.71
C ALA A 143 7.68 -36.69 -6.45
N PHE A 144 8.23 -35.67 -5.81
CA PHE A 144 9.25 -34.78 -6.40
C PHE A 144 10.70 -35.12 -6.01
N THR A 145 10.91 -35.88 -4.94
CA THR A 145 12.25 -36.33 -4.51
C THR A 145 12.64 -37.70 -5.05
N ALA A 146 11.68 -38.51 -5.53
CA ALA A 146 11.94 -39.85 -6.07
C ALA A 146 12.66 -39.88 -7.44
N ASP A 147 12.89 -38.74 -8.11
CA ASP A 147 13.54 -38.68 -9.43
C ASP A 147 15.03 -38.27 -9.39
N VAL A 148 15.67 -38.22 -8.21
CA VAL A 148 17.10 -37.85 -8.06
C VAL A 148 18.02 -39.05 -7.83
N GLY A 149 17.62 -40.28 -8.18
CA GLY A 149 18.51 -41.41 -7.93
C GLY A 149 18.20 -42.71 -8.64
N VAL A 150 18.38 -42.78 -9.97
CA VAL A 150 18.97 -43.97 -10.62
C VAL A 150 19.72 -43.57 -11.91
N GLN A 151 21.02 -43.35 -11.82
CA GLN A 151 21.96 -43.73 -12.88
C GLN A 151 23.21 -44.34 -12.24
N GLU A 152 23.10 -45.59 -11.79
CA GLU A 152 24.27 -46.46 -11.64
C GLU A 152 24.51 -47.21 -12.97
N GLY A 153 25.73 -47.05 -13.50
CA GLY A 153 26.54 -48.15 -14.04
C GLY A 153 26.24 -48.68 -15.45
N GLY A 154 27.14 -48.40 -16.39
CA GLY A 154 27.32 -49.27 -17.56
C GLY A 154 28.17 -48.73 -18.71
N ARG A 155 29.51 -48.68 -18.56
CA ARG A 155 30.46 -49.57 -19.26
C ARG A 155 31.90 -49.33 -18.82
#